data_AF-A0A8S3UG20-F1
#
_entry.id   AF-A0A8S3UG20-F1
#
_cell.length_a   1.000
_cell.length_b   1.000
_cell.length_c   1.000
_cell.angle_alpha   90.00
_cell.angle_beta   90.00
_cell.angle_gamma   90.00
#
_symmetry.space_group_name_H-M   'P 1'
#
loop_
_entity.id
_entity.type
_entity.pdbx_description
1 polymer ?
#
loop_
_entity_poly.entity_id
_entity_poly.type
_entity_poly.pdbx_seq_one_letter_code
_entity_poly.pdbx_strand_id
1 'polypeptide(L)'
;MTEAEYSEEKLVVHSEHSTSKLLLKQYKMNENGERFLGVFVKTVKGARVPLEPQPNPTEVLVLKRAYTKLQRLPEYQRRISWVVTSPESPASGNGVAFVEYIGIFPTTTSLHGNNKNGHGDYIRTNAQIVDDIKGMVKTQNCREIYTDLALDDSMEAPRDLKQIQNFKYNEKKRERPHQQKASNNADDIQTLMSMQHGHPFIKEIVQLSGKPPSVVVYTDEQLLDLKKFCSSESKHIIGVDRTFNFGAAYVTVTVFHNQNLIRKVSNTPAPIMLGPCNSTGTVASTLTTDF
;
A
#
# COMPACT_ATOMS: atom_id res chain seq x y z
N MET A 1 -12.86 -1.40 -5.51
CA MET A 1 -13.36 -2.65 -4.90
C MET A 1 -14.80 -2.77 -5.34
N THR A 2 -15.10 -3.64 -6.31
CA THR A 2 -16.45 -3.82 -6.89
C THR A 2 -17.16 -4.96 -6.18
N GLU A 3 -18.38 -4.73 -5.71
CA GLU A 3 -19.28 -5.79 -5.23
C GLU A 3 -19.59 -6.74 -6.40
N ALA A 4 -19.37 -8.03 -6.17
CA ALA A 4 -19.79 -9.07 -7.09
C ALA A 4 -21.25 -9.40 -6.78
N GLU A 5 -22.13 -9.12 -7.74
CA GLU A 5 -23.53 -9.50 -7.66
C GLU A 5 -23.66 -10.95 -8.18
N TYR A 6 -24.02 -11.87 -7.30
CA TYR A 6 -24.22 -13.29 -7.64
C TYR A 6 -25.70 -13.52 -7.94
N SER A 7 -26.01 -14.04 -9.13
CA SER A 7 -27.34 -14.54 -9.45
C SER A 7 -27.28 -15.98 -9.93
N GLU A 8 -28.12 -16.83 -9.33
CA GLU A 8 -28.33 -18.22 -9.74
C GLU A 8 -29.56 -18.27 -10.66
N GLU A 9 -29.39 -18.78 -11.88
CA GLU A 9 -30.51 -19.13 -12.76
C GLU A 9 -30.31 -20.56 -13.22
N LYS A 10 -31.35 -21.40 -13.13
CA LYS A 10 -31.26 -22.86 -13.29
C LYS A 10 -32.06 -23.32 -14.51
N LEU A 11 -31.47 -24.22 -15.28
CA LEU A 11 -32.06 -24.83 -16.48
C LEU A 11 -32.13 -26.34 -16.25
N VAL A 12 -33.34 -26.91 -16.31
CA VAL A 12 -33.57 -28.36 -16.21
C VAL A 12 -33.72 -28.90 -17.63
N VAL A 13 -32.86 -29.84 -18.01
CA VAL A 13 -32.90 -30.52 -19.32
C VAL A 13 -33.10 -32.00 -19.07
N HIS A 14 -34.24 -32.54 -19.50
CA HIS A 14 -34.48 -33.98 -19.49
C HIS A 14 -33.91 -34.61 -20.75
N SER A 15 -33.03 -35.60 -20.62
CA SER A 15 -32.58 -36.41 -21.75
C SER A 15 -33.40 -37.69 -21.84
N GLU A 16 -34.08 -37.91 -22.96
CA GLU A 16 -34.56 -39.23 -23.34
C GLU A 16 -33.53 -39.84 -24.29
N HIS A 17 -33.06 -41.04 -23.95
CA HIS A 17 -32.20 -41.85 -24.82
C HIS A 17 -32.94 -42.21 -26.11
N SER A 18 -32.47 -41.71 -27.26
CA SER A 18 -32.27 -42.53 -28.46
C SER A 18 -31.56 -41.72 -29.52
N THR A 19 -30.62 -42.38 -30.18
CA THR A 19 -29.76 -41.94 -31.27
C THR A 19 -30.47 -41.10 -32.34
N SER A 20 -29.75 -40.07 -32.80
CA SER A 20 -29.93 -39.43 -34.11
C SER A 20 -31.14 -38.50 -34.26
N LYS A 21 -31.08 -37.32 -33.64
CA LYS A 21 -31.35 -36.00 -34.24
C LYS A 21 -31.31 -34.95 -33.13
N LEU A 22 -30.38 -34.01 -33.24
CA LEU A 22 -30.29 -32.78 -32.45
C LEU A 22 -31.59 -31.97 -32.60
N LEU A 23 -32.60 -32.32 -31.81
CA LEU A 23 -33.75 -31.50 -31.52
C LEU A 23 -33.73 -31.27 -30.02
N LEU A 24 -33.01 -30.21 -29.65
CA LEU A 24 -32.99 -29.64 -28.31
C LEU A 24 -34.43 -29.18 -27.99
N LYS A 25 -35.27 -30.07 -27.47
CA LYS A 25 -36.55 -29.69 -26.88
C LYS A 25 -36.22 -28.95 -25.60
N GLN A 26 -36.14 -27.62 -25.71
CA GLN A 26 -36.10 -26.70 -24.60
C GLN A 26 -37.35 -26.94 -23.75
N TYR A 27 -37.18 -27.53 -22.56
CA TYR A 27 -38.06 -27.18 -21.47
C TYR A 27 -37.65 -25.78 -21.03
N LYS A 28 -38.33 -24.76 -21.59
CA LYS A 28 -38.43 -23.46 -20.94
C LYS A 28 -39.14 -23.72 -19.61
N MET A 29 -38.36 -23.94 -18.55
CA MET A 29 -38.82 -23.70 -17.19
C MET A 29 -39.08 -22.19 -17.10
N ASN A 30 -40.29 -21.78 -17.46
CA ASN A 30 -40.76 -20.45 -17.12
C ASN A 30 -40.84 -20.42 -15.59
N GLU A 31 -39.94 -19.64 -14.99
CA GLU A 31 -40.21 -18.84 -13.80
C GLU A 31 -40.41 -19.65 -12.48
N ASN A 32 -39.36 -19.66 -11.66
CA ASN A 32 -39.38 -19.82 -10.19
C ASN A 32 -39.17 -21.22 -9.58
N GLY A 33 -38.41 -22.10 -10.21
CA GLY A 33 -37.82 -23.27 -9.54
C GLY A 33 -36.69 -22.89 -8.58
N GLU A 34 -36.98 -22.12 -7.53
CA GLU A 34 -35.98 -21.71 -6.54
C GLU A 34 -35.64 -22.88 -5.61
N ARG A 35 -34.36 -23.01 -5.21
CA ARG A 35 -33.98 -23.89 -4.10
C ARG A 35 -34.15 -23.10 -2.81
N PHE A 36 -35.06 -23.53 -1.95
CA PHE A 36 -35.22 -22.96 -0.61
C PHE A 36 -34.95 -24.08 0.41
N LEU A 37 -33.96 -23.89 1.27
CA LEU A 37 -33.56 -24.89 2.28
C LEU A 37 -33.28 -26.30 1.70
N GLY A 38 -32.70 -26.36 0.50
CA GLY A 38 -32.27 -27.63 -0.13
C GLY A 38 -33.31 -28.33 -1.01
N VAL A 39 -34.58 -27.92 -0.98
CA VAL A 39 -35.66 -28.47 -1.82
C VAL A 39 -36.05 -27.52 -2.96
N PHE A 40 -36.45 -28.09 -4.09
CA PHE A 40 -37.01 -27.32 -5.21
C PHE A 40 -38.45 -26.93 -4.90
N VAL A 41 -38.73 -25.62 -4.99
CA VAL A 41 -40.06 -25.06 -4.74
C VAL A 41 -40.60 -24.39 -6.00
N LYS A 42 -41.92 -24.28 -6.09
CA LYS A 42 -42.63 -23.39 -7.02
C LYS A 42 -43.36 -22.32 -6.24
N THR A 43 -43.43 -21.11 -6.80
CA THR A 43 -44.23 -20.02 -6.21
C THR A 43 -45.68 -20.13 -6.70
N VAL A 44 -46.61 -20.36 -5.78
CA VAL A 44 -48.05 -20.40 -6.06
C VAL A 44 -48.73 -19.35 -5.20
N LYS A 45 -49.31 -18.33 -5.83
CA LYS A 45 -50.01 -17.22 -5.13
C LYS A 45 -49.15 -16.56 -4.02
N GLY A 46 -47.86 -16.38 -4.27
CA GLY A 46 -46.90 -15.79 -3.32
C GLY A 46 -46.37 -16.73 -2.24
N ALA A 47 -46.87 -17.97 -2.15
CA ALA A 47 -46.34 -18.99 -1.24
C ALA A 47 -45.36 -19.93 -1.97
N ARG A 48 -44.24 -20.27 -1.32
CA ARG A 48 -43.27 -21.26 -1.81
C ARG A 48 -43.74 -22.66 -1.42
N VAL A 49 -44.06 -23.49 -2.41
CA VAL A 49 -44.54 -24.87 -2.21
C VAL A 49 -43.53 -25.85 -2.81
N PRO A 50 -43.08 -26.89 -2.08
CA PRO A 50 -42.20 -27.91 -2.63
C PRO A 50 -42.77 -28.56 -3.89
N LEU A 51 -41.90 -28.85 -4.85
CA LEU A 51 -42.24 -29.66 -6.02
C LEU A 51 -42.40 -31.13 -5.61
N GLU A 52 -43.44 -31.79 -6.12
CA GLU A 52 -43.60 -33.23 -6.01
C GLU A 52 -43.87 -33.84 -7.39
N PRO A 53 -43.06 -34.82 -7.83
CA PRO A 53 -41.84 -35.33 -7.18
C PRO A 53 -40.68 -34.32 -7.24
N GLN A 54 -39.76 -34.39 -6.27
CA GLN A 54 -38.49 -33.66 -6.35
C GLN A 54 -37.65 -34.24 -7.51
N PRO A 55 -37.03 -33.41 -8.36
CA PRO A 55 -36.18 -33.91 -9.43
C PRO A 55 -34.96 -34.64 -8.85
N ASN A 56 -34.59 -35.75 -9.49
CA ASN A 56 -33.44 -36.54 -9.08
C ASN A 56 -32.15 -35.70 -9.22
N PRO A 57 -31.30 -35.59 -8.19
CA PRO A 57 -30.05 -34.83 -8.27
C PRO A 57 -29.14 -35.22 -9.45
N THR A 58 -29.22 -36.46 -9.93
CA THR A 58 -28.45 -36.92 -11.09
C THR A 58 -28.98 -36.43 -12.43
N GLU A 59 -30.16 -35.82 -12.48
CA GLU A 59 -30.79 -35.28 -13.69
C GLU A 59 -30.75 -33.74 -13.74
N VAL A 60 -30.17 -33.11 -12.71
CA VAL A 60 -30.15 -31.65 -12.59
C VAL A 60 -28.80 -31.09 -13.01
N LEU A 61 -28.81 -30.29 -14.08
CA LEU A 61 -27.69 -29.43 -14.44
C LEU A 61 -27.70 -28.16 -13.58
N VAL A 62 -26.60 -27.91 -12.86
CA VAL A 62 -26.44 -26.67 -12.08
C VAL A 62 -25.49 -25.74 -12.81
N LEU A 63 -26.03 -24.67 -13.38
CA LEU A 63 -25.25 -23.57 -13.94
C LEU A 63 -25.10 -22.46 -12.90
N LYS A 64 -23.88 -21.99 -12.69
CA LYS A 64 -23.60 -20.77 -11.92
C LYS A 64 -23.16 -19.66 -12.85
N ARG A 65 -23.50 -18.43 -12.47
CA ARG A 65 -23.07 -17.23 -13.19
C ARG A 65 -22.49 -16.23 -12.22
N ALA A 66 -21.45 -15.54 -12.67
CA ALA A 66 -20.87 -14.38 -12.00
C ALA A 66 -20.91 -13.19 -12.95
N TYR A 67 -21.34 -12.07 -12.43
CA TYR A 67 -21.46 -10.83 -13.16
C TYR A 67 -20.53 -9.79 -12.57
N THR A 68 -19.77 -9.13 -13.43
CA THR A 68 -18.93 -8.00 -13.04
C THR A 68 -19.15 -6.87 -14.04
N LYS A 69 -19.53 -5.69 -13.54
CA LYS A 69 -19.74 -4.50 -14.36
C LYS A 69 -18.49 -3.62 -14.34
N LEU A 70 -18.23 -2.94 -15.45
CA LEU A 70 -17.17 -1.95 -15.50
C LEU A 70 -17.60 -0.68 -14.76
N GLN A 71 -16.86 -0.27 -13.73
CA GLN A 71 -17.29 0.81 -12.82
C GLN A 71 -17.60 2.14 -13.54
N ARG A 72 -16.85 2.47 -14.60
CA ARG A 72 -17.05 3.69 -15.40
C ARG A 72 -18.13 3.58 -16.48
N LEU A 73 -18.55 2.36 -16.83
CA LEU A 73 -19.61 2.10 -17.81
C LEU A 73 -20.42 0.87 -17.34
N PRO A 74 -21.43 1.07 -16.48
CA PRO A 74 -22.21 -0.03 -15.91
C PRO A 74 -22.94 -0.90 -16.94
N GLU A 75 -23.18 -0.36 -18.14
CA GLU A 75 -23.76 -1.06 -19.28
C GLU A 75 -22.82 -2.11 -19.88
N TYR A 76 -21.51 -1.96 -19.69
CA TYR A 76 -20.52 -2.95 -20.10
C TYR A 76 -20.27 -3.94 -18.97
N GLN A 77 -20.58 -5.21 -19.24
CA GLN A 77 -20.63 -6.26 -18.25
C GLN A 77 -19.88 -7.50 -18.72
N ARG A 78 -19.04 -8.06 -17.85
CA ARG A 78 -18.49 -9.40 -18.02
C ARG A 78 -19.38 -10.40 -17.29
N ARG A 79 -19.84 -11.42 -18.00
CA ARG A 79 -20.58 -12.57 -17.48
C ARG A 79 -19.72 -13.81 -17.58
N ILE A 80 -19.54 -14.52 -16.48
CA ILE A 80 -18.84 -15.81 -16.44
C ILE A 80 -19.90 -16.85 -16.08
N SER A 81 -20.12 -17.84 -16.94
CA SER A 81 -21.05 -18.95 -16.70
C SER A 81 -20.29 -20.28 -16.64
N TRP A 82 -20.51 -21.09 -15.62
CA TRP A 82 -19.86 -22.39 -15.49
C TRP A 82 -20.81 -23.44 -14.93
N VAL A 83 -20.59 -24.69 -15.33
CA VAL A 83 -21.39 -25.84 -14.89
C VAL A 83 -20.76 -26.41 -13.62
N VAL A 84 -21.55 -26.54 -12.56
CA VAL A 84 -21.11 -27.06 -11.25
C VAL A 84 -21.37 -28.56 -11.13
N THR A 85 -22.47 -29.04 -11.72
CA THR A 85 -22.85 -30.45 -11.68
C THR A 85 -23.44 -30.82 -13.03
N SER A 86 -22.93 -31.90 -13.62
CA SER A 86 -23.45 -32.50 -14.84
C SER A 86 -23.94 -33.94 -14.56
N PRO A 87 -25.15 -34.31 -15.01
CA PRO A 87 -25.68 -35.68 -14.98
C PRO A 87 -24.71 -36.73 -15.50
N GLU A 88 -23.99 -36.40 -16.58
CA GLU A 88 -23.14 -37.35 -17.31
C GLU A 88 -21.76 -37.51 -16.66
N SER A 89 -21.38 -36.59 -15.75
CA SER A 89 -20.11 -36.69 -15.04
C SER A 89 -20.12 -35.82 -13.78
N PRO A 90 -20.60 -36.35 -12.65
CA PRO A 90 -20.65 -35.63 -11.36
C PRO A 90 -19.26 -35.27 -10.82
N ALA A 91 -18.19 -35.86 -11.37
CA ALA A 91 -16.81 -35.59 -11.00
C ALA A 91 -16.05 -34.67 -11.97
N SER A 92 -16.59 -34.36 -13.17
CA SER A 92 -15.87 -33.56 -14.19
C SER A 92 -16.46 -32.18 -14.45
N GLY A 93 -17.18 -31.58 -13.49
CA GLY A 93 -17.54 -30.15 -13.54
C GLY A 93 -16.33 -29.19 -13.58
N ASN A 94 -15.12 -29.72 -13.54
CA ASN A 94 -13.88 -28.96 -13.58
C ASN A 94 -13.45 -28.71 -15.01
N GLY A 95 -13.57 -27.44 -15.44
CA GLY A 95 -12.57 -26.87 -16.33
C GLY A 95 -13.07 -25.92 -17.40
N VAL A 96 -14.38 -25.87 -17.68
CA VAL A 96 -14.90 -25.01 -18.76
C VAL A 96 -15.86 -23.97 -18.20
N ALA A 97 -15.48 -22.70 -18.37
CA ALA A 97 -16.31 -21.55 -18.10
C ALA A 97 -16.49 -20.75 -19.40
N PHE A 98 -17.71 -20.31 -19.67
CA PHE A 98 -18.00 -19.37 -20.74
C PHE A 98 -17.84 -17.95 -20.21
N VAL A 99 -16.98 -17.18 -20.85
CA VAL A 99 -16.76 -15.76 -20.52
C VAL A 99 -17.30 -14.92 -21.66
N GLU A 100 -18.30 -14.11 -21.36
CA GLU A 100 -18.96 -13.23 -22.31
C GLU A 100 -18.80 -11.78 -21.86
N TYR A 101 -18.62 -10.89 -22.83
CA TYR A 101 -18.65 -9.45 -22.62
C TYR A 101 -19.90 -8.90 -23.30
N ILE A 102 -20.78 -8.31 -22.50
CA ILE A 102 -22.09 -7.79 -22.91
C ILE A 102 -21.99 -6.26 -22.94
N GLY A 103 -22.42 -5.67 -24.05
CA GLY A 103 -22.37 -4.22 -24.28
C GLY A 103 -21.20 -3.79 -25.16
N ILE A 104 -21.03 -2.47 -25.31
CA ILE A 104 -19.97 -1.87 -26.12
C ILE A 104 -18.82 -1.48 -25.20
N PHE A 105 -17.60 -1.94 -25.50
CA PHE A 105 -16.42 -1.55 -24.72
C PHE A 105 -16.09 -0.06 -24.98
N PRO A 106 -15.90 0.75 -23.93
CA PRO A 106 -15.64 2.17 -24.10
C PRO A 106 -14.26 2.42 -24.72
N THR A 107 -14.21 3.21 -25.79
CA THR A 107 -12.96 3.57 -26.51
C THR A 107 -12.10 4.56 -25.74
N THR A 108 -12.69 5.35 -24.85
CA THR A 108 -11.95 6.35 -24.05
C THR A 108 -11.28 5.67 -22.87
N THR A 109 -9.99 5.88 -22.69
CA THR A 109 -9.20 5.42 -21.53
C THR A 109 -9.50 6.28 -20.32
N SER A 110 -9.86 5.66 -19.19
CA SER A 110 -9.96 6.36 -17.90
C SER A 110 -8.71 6.14 -17.06
N LEU A 111 -8.27 7.17 -16.35
CA LEU A 111 -7.21 7.03 -15.35
C LEU A 111 -7.59 5.99 -14.29
N HIS A 112 -6.66 5.10 -13.97
CA HIS A 112 -6.85 4.10 -12.92
C HIS A 112 -6.19 4.55 -11.60
N GLY A 113 -6.97 4.53 -10.52
CA GLY A 113 -6.50 4.82 -9.17
C GLY A 113 -5.92 6.24 -9.04
N ASN A 114 -4.72 6.35 -8.47
CA ASN A 114 -4.03 7.64 -8.23
C ASN A 114 -3.19 8.10 -9.43
N ASN A 115 -3.29 7.45 -10.59
CA ASN A 115 -2.54 7.88 -11.76
C ASN A 115 -3.08 9.23 -12.24
N LYS A 116 -2.21 10.25 -12.29
CA LYS A 116 -2.53 11.59 -12.80
C LYS A 116 -2.22 11.75 -14.29
N ASN A 117 -1.49 10.80 -14.87
CA ASN A 117 -0.98 10.87 -16.23
C ASN A 117 -1.73 9.86 -17.11
N GLY A 118 -2.44 10.36 -18.13
CA GLY A 118 -3.37 9.63 -19.00
C GLY A 118 -2.75 8.66 -20.01
N HIS A 119 -1.63 8.04 -19.69
CA HIS A 119 -0.95 7.13 -20.62
C HIS A 119 -1.49 5.71 -20.52
N GLY A 120 -2.51 5.42 -21.34
CA GLY A 120 -2.96 4.07 -21.68
C GLY A 120 -3.89 3.40 -20.66
N ASP A 121 -4.37 2.22 -21.04
CA ASP A 121 -5.21 1.37 -20.19
C ASP A 121 -4.41 0.79 -19.03
N TYR A 122 -5.08 0.63 -17.88
CA TYR A 122 -4.51 -0.11 -16.78
C TYR A 122 -4.43 -1.59 -17.13
N ILE A 123 -3.22 -2.05 -17.37
CA ILE A 123 -2.92 -3.47 -17.52
C ILE A 123 -2.55 -4.02 -16.14
N ARG A 124 -3.28 -5.05 -15.68
CA ARG A 124 -2.95 -5.75 -14.43
C ARG A 124 -1.76 -6.68 -14.66
N THR A 125 -0.81 -6.71 -13.73
CA THR A 125 0.27 -7.70 -13.74
C THR A 125 -0.29 -9.10 -13.47
N ASN A 126 0.20 -10.11 -14.20
CA ASN A 126 -0.12 -11.51 -13.94
C ASN A 126 0.24 -11.87 -12.48
N ALA A 127 -0.65 -12.62 -11.83
CA ALA A 127 -0.48 -13.03 -10.44
C ALA A 127 0.77 -13.88 -10.22
N GLN A 128 1.12 -14.74 -11.17
CA GLN A 128 2.30 -15.60 -11.07
C GLN A 128 3.58 -14.78 -10.95
N ILE A 129 3.79 -13.82 -11.85
CA ILE A 129 4.92 -12.87 -11.82
C ILE A 129 4.98 -12.13 -10.50
N VAL A 130 3.82 -11.71 -9.97
CA VAL A 130 3.77 -10.98 -8.70
C VAL A 130 4.33 -11.84 -7.57
N ASP A 131 4.03 -13.13 -7.56
CA ASP A 131 4.50 -14.04 -6.53
C ASP A 131 5.98 -14.41 -6.73
N ASP A 132 6.42 -14.59 -7.98
CA ASP A 132 7.83 -14.83 -8.32
C ASP A 132 8.70 -13.63 -7.92
N ILE A 133 8.30 -12.40 -8.28
CA ILE A 133 8.99 -11.18 -7.87
C ILE A 133 9.07 -11.10 -6.34
N LYS A 134 7.97 -11.35 -5.61
CA LYS A 134 7.98 -11.30 -4.13
C LYS A 134 8.92 -12.33 -3.52
N GLY A 135 9.08 -13.50 -4.15
CA GLY A 135 10.07 -14.51 -3.74
C GLY A 135 11.49 -14.01 -3.95
N MET A 136 11.80 -13.52 -5.16
CA MET A 136 13.16 -13.15 -5.57
C MET A 136 13.66 -11.85 -4.92
N VAL A 137 12.80 -10.86 -4.66
CA VAL A 137 13.22 -9.57 -4.06
C VAL A 137 13.80 -9.69 -2.66
N LYS A 138 13.58 -10.83 -1.98
CA LYS A 138 14.14 -11.15 -0.67
C LYS A 138 15.63 -11.48 -0.72
N THR A 139 16.09 -12.05 -1.84
CA THR A 139 17.45 -12.61 -1.96
C THR A 139 18.29 -11.92 -3.02
N GLN A 140 17.67 -11.34 -4.05
CA GLN A 140 18.37 -10.83 -5.23
C GLN A 140 18.26 -9.30 -5.41
N ASN A 141 19.09 -8.78 -6.31
CA ASN A 141 19.05 -7.39 -6.72
C ASN A 141 17.92 -7.16 -7.75
N CYS A 142 17.31 -5.96 -7.79
CA CYS A 142 16.15 -5.73 -8.67
C CYS A 142 16.47 -5.86 -10.17
N ARG A 143 17.71 -5.56 -10.57
CA ARG A 143 18.15 -5.58 -11.97
C ARG A 143 18.37 -7.01 -12.46
N GLU A 144 18.96 -7.87 -11.64
CA GLU A 144 19.08 -9.31 -11.89
C GLU A 144 17.69 -9.94 -12.05
N ILE A 145 16.78 -9.69 -11.10
CA ILE A 145 15.40 -10.18 -11.17
C ILE A 145 14.72 -9.72 -12.46
N TYR A 146 14.92 -8.46 -12.86
CA TYR A 146 14.35 -7.96 -14.11
C TYR A 146 14.94 -8.68 -15.32
N THR A 147 16.26 -8.85 -15.38
CA THR A 147 16.91 -9.55 -16.49
C THR A 147 16.44 -11.00 -16.56
N ASP A 148 16.38 -11.71 -15.44
CA ASP A 148 15.97 -13.11 -15.39
C ASP A 148 14.52 -13.31 -15.86
N LEU A 149 13.61 -12.41 -15.43
CA LEU A 149 12.19 -12.49 -15.79
C LEU A 149 11.85 -11.85 -17.15
N ALA A 150 12.69 -10.95 -17.67
CA ALA A 150 12.50 -10.30 -18.97
C ALA A 150 13.12 -11.09 -20.13
N LEU A 151 13.92 -12.12 -19.85
CA LEU A 151 14.41 -13.06 -20.85
C LEU A 151 13.29 -13.96 -21.40
N ASP A 152 12.19 -14.06 -20.66
CA ASP A 152 10.96 -14.70 -21.12
C ASP A 152 10.11 -13.64 -21.81
N ASP A 153 10.20 -13.53 -23.15
CA ASP A 153 9.55 -12.51 -24.01
C ASP A 153 8.01 -12.69 -24.09
N SER A 154 7.43 -13.21 -23.01
CA SER A 154 6.03 -13.54 -22.83
C SER A 154 5.26 -12.33 -22.31
N MET A 155 3.92 -12.38 -22.45
CA MET A 155 3.00 -11.50 -21.71
C MET A 155 3.13 -11.65 -20.18
N GLU A 156 4.02 -12.56 -19.74
CA GLU A 156 4.38 -12.89 -18.39
C GLU A 156 5.69 -12.24 -17.90
N ALA A 157 6.21 -11.23 -18.60
CA ALA A 157 7.36 -10.45 -18.12
C ALA A 157 6.95 -9.27 -17.18
N PRO A 158 7.83 -8.84 -16.27
CA PRO A 158 7.69 -7.57 -15.56
C PRO A 158 7.66 -6.41 -16.55
N ARG A 159 6.78 -5.43 -16.30
CA ARG A 159 6.59 -4.29 -17.22
C ARG A 159 7.82 -3.39 -17.27
N ASP A 160 8.41 -3.14 -16.11
CA ASP A 160 9.60 -2.32 -15.97
C ASP A 160 10.35 -2.67 -14.68
N LEU A 161 11.59 -2.18 -14.61
CA LEU A 161 12.40 -2.31 -13.40
C LEU A 161 11.72 -1.62 -12.19
N LYS A 162 10.92 -0.58 -12.43
CA LYS A 162 10.26 0.20 -11.38
C LYS A 162 9.23 -0.65 -10.62
N GLN A 163 8.54 -1.55 -11.31
CA GLN A 163 7.62 -2.49 -10.73
C GLN A 163 8.31 -3.35 -9.66
N ILE A 164 9.46 -3.95 -9.99
CA ILE A 164 10.25 -4.79 -9.07
C ILE A 164 10.76 -3.95 -7.89
N GLN A 165 11.23 -2.73 -8.14
CA GLN A 165 11.65 -1.81 -7.08
C GLN A 165 10.50 -1.50 -6.09
N ASN A 166 9.29 -1.27 -6.60
CA ASN A 166 8.12 -1.02 -5.77
C ASN A 166 7.76 -2.24 -4.92
N PHE A 167 7.86 -3.46 -5.47
CA PHE A 167 7.67 -4.69 -4.68
C PHE A 167 8.71 -4.82 -3.57
N LYS A 168 10.00 -4.62 -3.87
CA LYS A 168 11.08 -4.68 -2.87
C LYS A 168 10.88 -3.64 -1.76
N TYR A 169 10.49 -2.42 -2.11
CA TYR A 169 10.19 -1.37 -1.14
C TYR A 169 9.01 -1.76 -0.24
N ASN A 170 7.93 -2.30 -0.82
CA ASN A 170 6.74 -2.70 -0.08
C ASN A 170 7.02 -3.88 0.86
N GLU A 171 7.79 -4.88 0.42
CA GLU A 171 8.19 -6.00 1.28
C GLU A 171 9.05 -5.50 2.45
N LYS A 172 10.07 -4.67 2.20
CA LYS A 172 10.85 -4.02 3.29
C LYS A 172 9.99 -3.16 4.22
N LYS A 173 8.92 -2.54 3.70
CA LYS A 173 7.97 -1.78 4.53
C LYS A 173 7.13 -2.71 5.40
N ARG A 174 6.76 -3.90 4.92
CA ARG A 174 6.02 -4.91 5.69
C ARG A 174 6.90 -5.62 6.73
N GLU A 175 8.17 -5.84 6.41
CA GLU A 175 9.17 -6.43 7.31
C GLU A 175 9.57 -5.50 8.44
N ARG A 176 9.42 -4.18 8.27
CA ARG A 176 9.58 -3.22 9.37
C ARG A 176 8.35 -3.32 10.28
N PRO A 177 8.43 -4.03 11.42
CA PRO A 177 7.29 -4.15 12.30
C PRO A 177 7.14 -2.81 13.01
N HIS A 178 6.11 -2.04 12.67
CA HIS A 178 5.57 -0.92 13.45
C HIS A 178 6.54 0.09 14.13
N GLN A 179 7.82 0.18 13.74
CA GLN A 179 8.83 1.11 14.27
C GLN A 179 8.57 2.57 13.85
N GLN A 180 7.39 2.88 13.33
CA GLN A 180 6.89 4.24 13.15
C GLN A 180 5.90 4.67 14.25
N LYS A 181 5.79 3.94 15.37
CA LYS A 181 4.98 4.38 16.51
C LYS A 181 5.82 4.64 17.76
N ALA A 182 6.00 5.93 18.04
CA ALA A 182 6.55 6.57 19.22
C ALA A 182 8.00 6.18 19.56
N SER A 183 8.94 7.08 19.26
CA SER A 183 10.20 7.09 20.02
C SER A 183 9.80 7.25 21.49
N ASN A 184 10.18 6.28 22.32
CA ASN A 184 9.97 6.39 23.74
C ASN A 184 10.98 7.42 24.24
N ASN A 185 10.50 8.54 24.79
CA ASN A 185 11.38 9.61 25.30
C ASN A 185 12.44 9.07 26.27
N ALA A 186 12.13 7.98 27.00
CA ALA A 186 13.09 7.34 27.89
C ALA A 186 14.27 6.71 27.11
N ASP A 187 13.99 6.05 25.99
CA ASP A 187 15.00 5.43 25.14
C ASP A 187 15.88 6.51 24.50
N ASP A 188 15.29 7.61 24.03
CA ASP A 188 16.01 8.75 23.45
C ASP A 188 16.96 9.41 24.47
N ILE A 189 16.51 9.61 25.71
CA ILE A 189 17.35 10.14 26.79
C ILE A 189 18.46 9.14 27.18
N GLN A 190 18.16 7.85 27.20
CA GLN A 190 19.17 6.82 27.47
C GLN A 190 20.23 6.76 26.37
N THR A 191 19.85 6.95 25.11
CA THR A 191 20.78 7.10 23.99
C THR A 191 21.68 8.31 24.19
N LEU A 192 21.12 9.46 24.56
CA LEU A 192 21.92 10.67 24.82
C LEU A 192 22.89 10.48 25.98
N MET A 193 22.47 9.86 27.09
CA MET A 193 23.37 9.54 28.20
C MET A 193 24.52 8.63 27.75
N SER A 194 24.23 7.66 26.88
CA SER A 194 25.25 6.79 26.30
C SER A 194 26.22 7.57 25.39
N MET A 195 25.70 8.53 24.62
CA MET A 195 26.51 9.38 23.73
C MET A 195 27.32 10.45 24.47
N GLN A 196 26.89 10.91 25.64
CA GLN A 196 27.60 11.91 26.44
C GLN A 196 29.05 11.49 26.74
N HIS A 197 29.29 10.18 26.91
CA HIS A 197 30.64 9.66 27.17
C HIS A 197 31.52 9.57 25.93
N GLY A 198 30.94 9.59 24.73
CA GLY A 198 31.67 9.37 23.47
C GLY A 198 31.68 10.56 22.50
N HIS A 199 30.78 11.53 22.65
CA HIS A 199 30.58 12.59 21.67
C HIS A 199 30.94 13.98 22.24
N PRO A 200 31.94 14.68 21.68
CA PRO A 200 32.49 15.93 22.25
C PRO A 200 31.50 17.11 22.25
N PHE A 201 30.43 17.01 21.48
CA PHE A 201 29.36 18.01 21.38
C PHE A 201 28.36 17.97 22.54
N ILE A 202 28.16 16.80 23.18
CA ILE A 202 27.22 16.66 24.30
C ILE A 202 28.01 16.91 25.58
N LYS A 203 27.76 18.04 26.23
CA LYS A 203 28.57 18.48 27.37
C LYS A 203 27.94 18.08 28.69
N GLU A 204 26.62 18.24 28.80
CA GLU A 204 25.91 17.93 30.04
C GLU A 204 24.46 17.54 29.77
N ILE A 205 23.96 16.59 30.56
CA ILE A 205 22.54 16.24 30.65
C ILE A 205 22.10 16.52 32.07
N VAL A 206 21.25 17.54 32.24
CA VAL A 206 20.77 18.00 33.55
C VAL A 206 19.39 17.43 33.81
N GLN A 207 19.28 16.61 34.86
CA GLN A 207 18.01 16.03 35.30
C GLN A 207 17.60 16.64 36.64
N LEU A 208 16.52 17.42 36.63
CA LEU A 208 15.95 18.04 37.83
C LEU A 208 14.61 17.40 38.18
N SER A 209 14.35 17.17 39.47
CA SER A 209 13.06 16.64 39.93
C SER A 209 11.91 17.55 39.48
N GLY A 210 10.88 16.97 38.88
CA GLY A 210 9.70 17.68 38.39
C GLY A 210 9.91 18.51 37.11
N LYS A 211 11.07 18.42 36.44
CA LYS A 211 11.35 19.08 35.16
C LYS A 211 11.78 18.08 34.10
N PRO A 212 11.52 18.35 32.80
CA PRO A 212 12.07 17.53 31.73
C PRO A 212 13.61 17.61 31.75
N PRO A 213 14.32 16.55 31.34
CA PRO A 213 15.77 16.60 31.17
C PRO A 213 16.16 17.72 30.21
N SER A 214 17.23 18.44 30.57
CA SER A 214 17.83 19.46 29.71
C SER A 214 19.16 18.96 29.18
N VAL A 215 19.45 19.21 27.91
CA VAL A 215 20.72 18.83 27.30
C VAL A 215 21.46 20.10 26.89
N VAL A 216 22.69 20.23 27.36
CA VAL A 216 23.62 21.31 27.01
C VAL A 216 24.57 20.77 25.95
N VAL A 217 24.54 21.35 24.76
CA VAL A 217 25.41 20.95 23.66
C VAL A 217 26.14 22.14 23.06
N TYR A 218 27.43 21.97 22.84
CA TYR A 218 28.31 22.93 22.16
C TYR A 218 29.63 22.26 21.81
N THR A 219 30.32 22.77 20.79
CA THR A 219 31.75 22.48 20.59
C THR A 219 32.62 23.55 21.24
N ASP A 220 33.87 23.21 21.54
CA ASP A 220 34.79 24.16 22.15
C ASP A 220 35.13 25.30 21.17
N GLU A 221 35.12 25.03 19.86
CA GLU A 221 35.26 26.04 18.82
C GLU A 221 34.11 27.05 18.85
N GLN A 222 32.87 26.61 19.06
CA GLN A 222 31.72 27.52 19.18
C GLN A 222 31.88 28.46 20.39
N LEU A 223 32.42 27.96 21.50
CA LEU A 223 32.67 28.77 22.69
C LEU A 223 33.82 29.77 22.47
N LEU A 224 34.89 29.34 21.80
CA LEU A 224 36.02 30.20 21.43
C LEU A 224 35.60 31.30 20.46
N ASP A 225 34.80 30.97 19.45
CA ASP A 225 34.27 31.93 18.49
C ASP A 225 33.35 32.94 19.18
N LEU A 226 32.48 32.50 20.07
CA LEU A 226 31.61 33.39 20.84
C LEU A 226 32.42 34.33 21.73
N LYS A 227 33.47 33.83 22.40
CA LYS A 227 34.41 34.70 23.14
C LYS A 227 35.13 35.66 22.21
N LYS A 228 35.58 35.22 21.05
CA LYS A 228 36.31 36.08 20.10
C LYS A 228 35.42 37.20 19.55
N PHE A 229 34.21 36.87 19.12
CA PHE A 229 33.35 37.79 18.39
C PHE A 229 32.39 38.60 19.27
N CYS A 230 32.11 38.15 20.50
CA CYS A 230 31.12 38.76 21.38
C CYS A 230 31.65 39.06 22.80
N SER A 231 32.96 39.26 22.96
CA SER A 231 33.54 39.76 24.22
C SER A 231 33.35 41.28 24.35
N SER A 232 33.64 41.83 25.53
CA SER A 232 33.60 43.30 25.77
C SER A 232 34.44 44.12 24.78
N GLU A 233 35.47 43.52 24.19
CA GLU A 233 36.32 44.14 23.17
C GLU A 233 35.68 44.12 21.76
N SER A 234 34.79 43.16 21.49
CA SER A 234 34.10 42.98 20.21
C SER A 234 32.61 43.34 20.33
N LYS A 235 32.19 44.41 19.64
CA LYS A 235 30.85 45.01 19.78
C LYS A 235 29.69 44.20 19.16
N HIS A 236 29.87 42.91 18.85
CA HIS A 236 28.82 42.12 18.22
C HIS A 236 27.87 41.51 19.25
N ILE A 237 26.59 41.53 18.89
CA ILE A 237 25.50 41.10 19.75
C ILE A 237 25.35 39.58 19.64
N ILE A 238 25.24 38.91 20.79
CA ILE A 238 24.77 37.53 20.88
C ILE A 238 23.25 37.55 20.85
N GLY A 239 22.66 36.88 19.86
CA GLY A 239 21.24 36.60 19.84
C GLY A 239 20.91 35.34 20.62
N VAL A 240 19.77 35.32 21.30
CA VAL A 240 19.23 34.12 21.96
C VAL A 240 17.83 33.88 21.42
N ASP A 241 17.64 32.76 20.73
CA ASP A 241 16.33 32.34 20.23
C ASP A 241 15.83 31.16 21.05
N ARG A 242 14.71 31.37 21.75
CA ARG A 242 14.03 30.35 22.58
C ARG A 242 12.92 29.62 21.84
N THR A 243 12.62 30.04 20.61
CA THR A 243 11.51 29.53 19.79
C THR A 243 11.97 28.60 18.69
N PHE A 244 13.28 28.34 18.62
CA PHE A 244 13.86 27.47 17.61
C PHE A 244 13.46 26.01 17.87
N ASN A 245 12.70 25.45 16.94
CA ASN A 245 12.28 24.05 17.00
C ASN A 245 13.16 23.24 16.07
N PHE A 246 13.83 22.22 16.61
CA PHE A 246 14.60 21.26 15.81
C PHE A 246 13.88 19.91 15.82
N GLY A 247 13.13 19.63 14.75
CA GLY A 247 12.23 18.49 14.71
C GLY A 247 11.14 18.64 15.78
N ALA A 248 11.09 17.71 16.73
CA ALA A 248 10.16 17.75 17.87
C ALA A 248 10.81 18.20 19.20
N ALA A 249 12.07 18.67 19.17
CA ALA A 249 12.74 19.26 20.33
C ALA A 249 12.63 20.80 20.32
N TYR A 250 12.30 21.37 21.47
CA TYR A 250 12.38 22.81 21.72
C TYR A 250 13.79 23.17 22.15
N VAL A 251 14.48 23.96 21.33
CA VAL A 251 15.89 24.29 21.54
C VAL A 251 16.03 25.80 21.74
N THR A 252 16.65 26.18 22.85
CA THR A 252 17.18 27.53 23.01
C THR A 252 18.56 27.58 22.37
N VAL A 253 18.69 28.29 21.26
CA VAL A 253 19.95 28.45 20.53
C VAL A 253 20.52 29.84 20.75
N THR A 254 21.84 29.93 20.88
CA THR A 254 22.55 31.21 20.75
C THR A 254 23.02 31.39 19.31
N VAL A 255 23.01 32.62 18.81
CA VAL A 255 23.44 32.96 17.46
C VAL A 255 24.36 34.16 17.48
N PHE A 256 25.36 34.17 16.60
CA PHE A 256 26.32 35.27 16.49
C PHE A 256 26.77 35.46 15.05
N HIS A 257 27.27 36.66 14.72
CA HIS A 257 27.85 36.93 13.41
C HIS A 257 29.33 36.53 13.37
N ASN A 258 29.71 35.62 12.48
CA ASN A 258 31.10 35.22 12.34
C ASN A 258 31.87 36.18 11.41
N GLN A 259 32.66 37.06 12.02
CA GLN A 259 33.39 38.12 11.32
C GLN A 259 34.54 37.61 10.44
N ASN A 260 34.96 36.35 10.59
CA ASN A 260 35.97 35.76 9.72
C ASN A 260 35.39 35.34 8.36
N LEU A 261 34.07 35.36 8.19
CA LEU A 261 33.40 34.91 6.98
C LEU A 261 32.79 36.09 6.24
N ILE A 262 33.13 36.21 4.96
CA ILE A 262 32.57 37.21 4.05
C ILE A 262 31.54 36.51 3.16
N ARG A 263 30.34 37.08 3.05
CA ARG A 263 29.33 36.60 2.11
C ARG A 263 29.72 36.98 0.68
N LYS A 264 29.40 36.12 -0.29
CA LYS A 264 29.65 36.38 -1.73
C LYS A 264 29.04 37.69 -2.23
N VAL A 265 27.95 38.14 -1.60
CA VAL A 265 27.31 39.42 -1.90
C VAL A 265 27.93 40.50 -1.02
N SER A 266 28.68 41.41 -1.65
CA SER A 266 29.65 42.34 -1.04
C SER A 266 29.10 43.42 -0.11
N ASN A 267 27.82 43.38 0.25
CA ASN A 267 27.20 44.41 1.09
C ASN A 267 26.23 43.85 2.14
N THR A 268 26.39 42.59 2.51
CA THR A 268 25.55 41.93 3.53
C THR A 268 26.37 41.71 4.81
N PRO A 269 25.74 41.80 5.99
CA PRO A 269 26.41 41.47 7.25
C PRO A 269 27.02 40.08 7.21
N ALA A 270 28.09 39.88 7.97
CA ALA A 270 28.72 38.58 8.18
C ALA A 270 27.67 37.48 8.45
N PRO A 271 27.89 36.22 8.01
CA PRO A 271 26.91 35.16 8.20
C PRO A 271 26.64 34.91 9.69
N ILE A 272 25.38 34.59 9.98
CA ILE A 272 24.94 34.18 11.32
C ILE A 272 25.30 32.70 11.48
N MET A 273 25.99 32.39 12.56
CA MET A 273 26.36 31.04 12.96
C MET A 273 25.58 30.63 14.21
N LEU A 274 25.33 29.32 14.34
CA LEU A 274 24.80 28.73 15.57
C LEU A 274 25.93 28.61 16.60
N GLY A 275 25.69 29.15 17.79
CA GLY A 275 26.53 28.95 18.97
C GLY A 275 26.00 27.82 19.86
N PRO A 276 26.42 27.80 21.13
CA PRO A 276 25.92 26.85 22.12
C PRO A 276 24.40 26.80 22.17
N CYS A 277 23.84 25.62 22.41
CA CYS A 277 22.40 25.46 22.54
C CYS A 277 21.99 24.54 23.70
N ASN A 278 20.80 24.83 24.21
CA ASN A 278 20.17 24.11 25.31
C ASN A 278 18.83 23.57 24.82
N SER A 279 18.66 22.26 24.84
CA SER A 279 17.37 21.62 24.55
C SER A 279 16.61 21.39 25.85
N THR A 280 15.34 21.82 25.90
CA THR A 280 14.41 21.52 26.99
C THR A 280 13.19 20.81 26.43
N GLY A 281 13.04 19.52 26.72
CA GLY A 281 11.86 18.75 26.35
C GLY A 281 12.17 17.43 25.65
N THR A 282 11.09 16.75 25.25
CA THR A 282 11.10 15.46 24.55
C THR A 282 12.11 15.43 23.40
N VAL A 283 13.17 14.66 23.56
CA VAL A 283 14.18 14.45 22.54
C VAL A 283 13.61 13.47 21.53
N ALA A 284 12.90 13.93 20.50
CA ALA A 284 12.54 13.01 19.42
C ALA A 284 13.74 12.86 18.48
N SER A 285 14.40 11.70 18.56
CA SER A 285 15.13 10.93 17.54
C SER A 285 15.73 11.59 16.27
N THR A 286 16.02 12.89 16.24
CA THR A 286 16.43 13.61 15.01
C THR A 286 17.84 14.18 15.09
N LEU A 287 18.61 13.84 16.12
CA LEU A 287 20.06 14.05 16.10
C LEU A 287 20.71 12.85 15.38
N THR A 288 20.31 12.59 14.15
CA THR A 288 21.08 11.74 13.24
C THR A 288 22.27 12.54 12.76
N THR A 289 23.44 11.94 12.96
CA THR A 289 24.77 12.33 12.51
C THR A 289 24.79 12.70 11.02
N ASP A 290 24.53 13.96 10.72
CA ASP A 290 24.95 14.64 9.49
C ASP A 290 25.45 16.04 9.89
N PHE A 291 26.61 16.06 10.55
CA PHE A 291 27.52 17.20 10.65
C PHE A 291 28.94 16.69 10.39
#